data_AF-A0A812LBW4-F1
#
_entry.id   AF-A0A812LBW4-F1
#
_cell.length_a   1.000
_cell.length_b   1.000
_cell.length_c   1.000
_cell.angle_alpha   90.00
_cell.angle_beta   90.00
_cell.angle_gamma   90.00
#
_symmetry.space_group_name_H-M   'P 1'
#
loop_
_entity.id
_entity.type
_entity.pdbx_description
1 polymer ?
#
loop_
_entity_poly.entity_id
_entity_poly.type
_entity_poly.pdbx_seq_one_letter_code
_entity_poly.pdbx_strand_id
1 'polypeptide(L)'
;VMAEKAKADKKAEQVNAQKADCQAEADKINGEKAEAQIELDKALPFLHEAESACNSITKKDITEIKTNNKPVDIIKLTFDGLQILQSKPVISVKVDDKLINKVTASFLMDSYEEFSKKDLQDMNFLNNILDFAANEKDNINDETCELLEPYLRFDE
;
A
#
# COMPACT_ATOMS: atom_id res chain seq x y z
N VAL A 1 12.69 -25.10 61.26
CA VAL A 1 11.47 -24.26 61.25
C VAL A 1 11.76 -22.78 60.94
N MET A 2 12.54 -22.04 61.76
CA MET A 2 12.85 -20.61 61.51
C MET A 2 13.58 -20.35 60.17
N ALA A 3 14.57 -21.18 59.81
CA ALA A 3 15.35 -21.03 58.58
C ALA A 3 14.56 -21.33 57.30
N GLU A 4 13.52 -22.16 57.38
CA GLU A 4 12.63 -22.44 56.23
C GLU A 4 11.60 -21.31 56.05
N LYS A 5 11.11 -20.73 57.14
CA LYS A 5 10.22 -19.56 57.10
C LYS A 5 10.90 -18.36 56.43
N ALA A 6 12.16 -18.07 56.81
CA ALA A 6 12.94 -17.00 56.18
C ALA A 6 13.23 -17.23 54.68
N LYS A 7 13.35 -18.49 54.24
CA LYS A 7 13.49 -18.83 52.80
C LYS A 7 12.17 -18.68 52.05
N ALA A 8 11.05 -19.03 52.69
CA ALA A 8 9.72 -18.85 52.12
C ALA A 8 9.37 -17.37 51.95
N ASP A 9 9.69 -16.53 52.94
CA ASP A 9 9.43 -15.08 52.88
C ASP A 9 10.24 -14.42 51.76
N LYS A 10 11.54 -14.73 51.62
CA LYS A 10 12.36 -14.25 50.49
C LYS A 10 11.83 -14.69 49.13
N LYS A 11 11.34 -15.93 49.03
CA LYS A 11 10.77 -16.44 47.77
C LYS A 11 9.44 -15.79 47.45
N ALA A 12 8.62 -15.47 48.46
CA ALA A 12 7.38 -14.73 48.29
C ALA A 12 7.63 -13.29 47.81
N GLU A 13 8.63 -12.61 48.36
CA GLU A 13 9.06 -11.28 47.88
C GLU A 13 9.50 -11.32 46.42
N GLN A 14 10.33 -12.30 46.03
CA GLN A 14 10.77 -12.49 44.65
C GLN A 14 9.61 -12.74 43.68
N VAL A 15 8.66 -13.61 44.06
CA VAL A 15 7.47 -13.90 43.23
C VAL A 15 6.57 -12.68 43.11
N ASN A 16 6.40 -11.89 44.18
CA ASN A 16 5.61 -10.67 44.13
C ASN A 16 6.26 -9.59 43.26
N ALA A 17 7.58 -9.43 43.32
CA ALA A 17 8.32 -8.53 42.44
C ALA A 17 8.16 -8.94 40.97
N GLN A 18 8.37 -10.24 40.66
CA GLN A 18 8.20 -10.76 39.31
C GLN A 18 6.76 -10.59 38.80
N LYS A 19 5.76 -10.77 39.67
CA LYS A 19 4.35 -10.54 39.32
C LYS A 19 4.10 -9.07 38.98
N ALA A 20 4.67 -8.14 39.74
CA ALA A 20 4.53 -6.71 39.47
C ALA A 20 5.18 -6.34 38.13
N ASP A 21 6.38 -6.85 37.85
CA ASP A 21 7.08 -6.63 36.58
C ASP A 21 6.29 -7.20 35.39
N CYS A 22 5.77 -8.42 35.51
CA CYS A 22 4.94 -9.03 34.47
C CYS A 22 3.64 -8.26 34.24
N GLN A 23 3.02 -7.72 35.30
CA GLN A 23 1.80 -6.90 35.17
C GLN A 23 2.10 -5.59 34.46
N ALA A 24 3.21 -4.92 34.80
CA ALA A 24 3.61 -3.67 34.16
C ALA A 24 3.90 -3.87 32.65
N GLU A 25 4.60 -4.95 32.28
CA GLU A 25 4.85 -5.28 30.88
C GLU A 25 3.55 -5.63 30.14
N ALA A 26 2.64 -6.37 30.79
CA ALA A 26 1.33 -6.70 30.21
C ALA A 26 0.50 -5.42 29.96
N ASP A 27 0.50 -4.48 30.90
CA ASP A 27 -0.20 -3.20 30.76
C ASP A 27 0.38 -2.37 29.61
N LYS A 28 1.71 -2.36 29.45
CA LYS A 28 2.41 -1.70 28.33
C LYS A 28 2.04 -2.33 26.97
N ILE A 29 2.13 -3.66 26.85
CA ILE A 29 1.76 -4.38 25.62
C ILE A 29 0.28 -4.16 25.27
N ASN A 30 -0.60 -4.14 26.27
CA ASN A 30 -2.02 -3.87 26.05
C ASN A 30 -2.26 -2.44 25.55
N GLY A 31 -1.49 -1.46 26.03
CA GLY A 31 -1.50 -0.09 25.52
C GLY A 31 -1.08 -0.02 24.06
N GLU A 32 0.10 -0.56 23.73
CA GLU A 32 0.64 -0.60 22.36
C GLU A 32 -0.31 -1.33 21.39
N LYS A 33 -0.92 -2.43 21.83
CA LYS A 33 -1.92 -3.17 21.05
C LYS A 33 -3.16 -2.33 20.77
N ALA A 34 -3.64 -1.55 21.75
CA ALA A 34 -4.81 -0.71 21.58
C ALA A 34 -4.54 0.41 20.57
N GLU A 35 -3.36 1.02 20.61
CA GLU A 35 -2.94 2.03 19.64
C GLU A 35 -2.83 1.45 18.23
N ALA A 36 -2.15 0.30 18.07
CA ALA A 36 -2.04 -0.39 16.80
C ALA A 36 -3.41 -0.80 16.21
N GLN A 37 -4.35 -1.23 17.06
CA GLN A 37 -5.70 -1.57 16.62
C GLN A 37 -6.45 -0.35 16.06
N ILE A 38 -6.29 0.83 16.68
CA ILE A 38 -6.92 2.07 16.19
C ILE A 38 -6.40 2.43 14.79
N GLU A 39 -5.10 2.28 14.54
CA GLU A 39 -4.51 2.57 13.23
C GLU A 39 -4.95 1.53 12.19
N LEU A 40 -4.99 0.25 12.56
CA LEU A 40 -5.50 -0.81 11.72
C LEU A 40 -6.97 -0.57 11.32
N ASP A 41 -7.82 -0.22 12.28
CA ASP A 41 -9.24 0.04 12.04
C ASP A 41 -9.45 1.24 11.10
N LYS A 42 -8.55 2.22 11.11
CA LYS A 42 -8.56 3.34 10.16
C LYS A 42 -8.07 2.93 8.77
N ALA A 43 -7.12 2.01 8.66
CA ALA A 43 -6.56 1.57 7.38
C ALA A 43 -7.44 0.56 6.64
N LEU A 44 -8.12 -0.34 7.38
CA LEU A 44 -9.02 -1.37 6.84
C LEU A 44 -10.09 -0.88 5.84
N PRO A 45 -10.81 0.24 6.07
CA PRO A 45 -11.81 0.70 5.10
C PRO A 45 -11.18 1.05 3.74
N PHE A 46 -10.01 1.69 3.73
CA PHE A 46 -9.30 2.02 2.48
C PHE A 46 -8.84 0.77 1.75
N LEU A 47 -8.36 -0.24 2.48
CA LEU A 47 -7.99 -1.53 1.90
C LEU A 47 -9.18 -2.21 1.23
N HIS A 48 -10.32 -2.31 1.93
CA HIS A 48 -11.52 -2.94 1.37
C HIS A 48 -12.08 -2.17 0.17
N GLU A 49 -11.99 -0.84 0.18
CA GLU A 49 -12.39 -0.01 -0.96
C GLU A 49 -11.50 -0.30 -2.19
N ALA A 50 -10.19 -0.38 -2.00
CA ALA A 50 -9.24 -0.72 -3.07
C ALA A 50 -9.47 -2.14 -3.63
N GLU A 51 -9.71 -3.13 -2.75
CA GLU A 51 -10.03 -4.50 -3.15
C GLU A 51 -11.35 -4.57 -3.93
N SER A 52 -12.38 -3.85 -3.48
CA SER A 52 -13.66 -3.77 -4.19
C SER A 52 -13.50 -3.10 -5.55
N ALA A 53 -12.70 -2.03 -5.64
CA ALA A 53 -12.41 -1.36 -6.90
C ALA A 53 -11.71 -2.29 -7.89
N CYS A 54 -10.67 -3.02 -7.45
CA CYS A 54 -9.98 -4.01 -8.29
C CYS A 54 -10.93 -5.10 -8.80
N ASN A 55 -11.79 -5.64 -7.93
CA ASN A 55 -12.75 -6.68 -8.29
C ASN A 55 -13.87 -6.19 -9.23
N SER A 56 -14.10 -4.88 -9.30
CA SER A 56 -15.09 -4.28 -10.21
C SER A 56 -14.63 -4.20 -11.67
N ILE A 57 -13.32 -4.36 -11.92
CA ILE A 57 -12.74 -4.25 -13.26
C ILE A 57 -13.17 -5.44 -14.11
N THR A 58 -13.79 -5.18 -15.25
CA THR A 58 -14.24 -6.23 -16.17
C THR A 58 -13.32 -6.37 -17.38
N LYS A 59 -13.36 -7.54 -18.03
CA LYS A 59 -12.66 -7.77 -19.31
C LYS A 59 -13.09 -6.80 -20.42
N LYS A 60 -14.33 -6.32 -20.36
CA LYS A 60 -14.87 -5.36 -21.32
C LYS A 60 -14.13 -4.02 -21.20
N ASP A 61 -13.96 -3.53 -19.97
CA ASP A 61 -13.26 -2.27 -19.70
C ASP A 61 -11.81 -2.31 -20.20
N ILE A 62 -11.10 -3.41 -19.94
CA ILE A 62 -9.74 -3.63 -20.45
C ILE A 62 -9.70 -3.61 -21.98
N THR A 63 -10.71 -4.21 -22.64
CA THR A 63 -10.79 -4.21 -24.11
C THR A 63 -11.05 -2.82 -24.67
N GLU A 64 -11.88 -2.02 -24.00
CA GLU A 64 -12.14 -0.62 -24.39
C GLU A 64 -10.86 0.22 -24.30
N ILE A 65 -10.09 0.09 -23.22
CA ILE A 65 -8.80 0.80 -23.08
C ILE A 65 -7.81 0.31 -24.14
N LYS A 66 -7.72 -1.01 -24.36
CA LYS A 66 -6.81 -1.62 -25.34
C LYS A 66 -7.09 -1.16 -26.78
N THR A 67 -8.36 -0.91 -27.12
CA THR A 67 -8.77 -0.45 -28.45
C THR A 67 -8.74 1.08 -28.59
N ASN A 68 -8.54 1.80 -27.48
CA ASN A 68 -8.37 3.24 -27.51
C ASN A 68 -6.97 3.61 -28.03
N ASN A 69 -6.92 4.01 -29.29
CA ASN A 69 -5.67 4.42 -29.95
C ASN A 69 -5.13 5.77 -29.46
N LYS A 70 -5.92 6.56 -28.69
CA LYS A 70 -5.54 7.87 -28.17
C LYS A 70 -6.04 8.03 -26.72
N PRO A 71 -5.44 7.29 -25.76
CA PRO A 71 -5.77 7.47 -24.35
C PRO A 71 -5.48 8.91 -23.92
N VAL A 72 -6.38 9.49 -23.13
CA VAL A 72 -6.19 10.80 -22.52
C VAL A 72 -5.06 10.75 -21.49
N ASP A 73 -4.44 11.89 -21.20
CA ASP A 73 -3.24 11.94 -20.35
C ASP A 73 -3.47 11.33 -18.96
N ILE A 74 -4.64 11.56 -18.36
CA ILE A 74 -4.99 10.97 -17.06
C ILE A 74 -4.95 9.43 -17.06
N ILE A 75 -5.39 8.79 -18.16
CA ILE A 75 -5.33 7.33 -18.30
C ILE A 75 -3.86 6.90 -18.33
N LYS A 76 -3.03 7.56 -19.14
CA LYS A 76 -1.60 7.24 -19.27
C LYS A 76 -0.87 7.36 -17.93
N LEU A 77 -1.11 8.44 -17.19
CA LEU A 77 -0.51 8.67 -15.88
C LEU A 77 -1.00 7.66 -14.82
N THR A 78 -2.25 7.21 -14.90
CA THR A 78 -2.76 6.15 -14.03
C THR A 78 -2.03 4.82 -14.30
N PHE A 79 -1.73 4.51 -15.56
CA PHE A 79 -0.93 3.34 -15.91
C PHE A 79 0.52 3.44 -15.40
N ASP A 80 1.12 4.62 -15.39
CA ASP A 80 2.45 4.81 -14.81
C ASP A 80 2.44 4.50 -13.30
N GLY A 81 1.41 4.96 -12.58
CA GLY A 81 1.21 4.58 -11.18
C GLY A 81 1.08 3.07 -10.99
N LEU A 82 0.34 2.39 -11.87
CA LEU A 82 0.24 0.93 -11.86
C LEU A 82 1.59 0.25 -12.12
N GLN A 83 2.39 0.74 -13.08
CA GLN A 83 3.72 0.19 -13.34
C GLN A 83 4.62 0.34 -12.10
N ILE A 84 4.58 1.50 -11.43
CA ILE A 84 5.36 1.74 -10.21
C ILE A 84 4.93 0.79 -9.09
N LEU A 85 3.63 0.62 -8.84
CA LEU A 85 3.11 -0.32 -7.83
C LEU A 85 3.56 -1.76 -8.09
N GLN A 86 3.63 -2.18 -9.35
CA GLN A 86 4.09 -3.51 -9.75
C GLN A 86 5.62 -3.62 -9.89
N SER A 87 6.38 -2.60 -9.47
CA SER A 87 7.85 -2.53 -9.64
C SER A 87 8.31 -2.77 -11.09
N LYS A 88 7.48 -2.35 -12.06
CA LYS A 88 7.75 -2.44 -13.49
C LYS A 88 8.48 -1.18 -13.99
N PRO A 89 9.22 -1.28 -15.11
CA PRO A 89 9.96 -0.14 -15.63
C PRO A 89 9.05 1.01 -16.08
N VAL A 90 9.49 2.23 -15.76
CA VAL A 90 8.94 3.51 -16.24
C VAL A 90 10.07 4.31 -16.91
N ILE A 91 9.70 5.29 -17.73
CA ILE A 91 10.70 6.12 -18.41
C ILE A 91 11.43 7.01 -17.41
N SER A 92 12.62 7.46 -17.78
CA SER A 92 13.33 8.47 -16.98
C SER A 92 12.52 9.76 -16.90
N VAL A 93 12.50 10.36 -15.71
CA VAL A 93 11.76 11.59 -15.41
C VAL A 93 12.12 12.69 -16.41
N LYS A 94 11.10 13.14 -17.14
CA LYS A 94 11.14 14.26 -18.07
C LYS A 94 9.88 15.09 -17.88
N VAL A 95 9.99 16.38 -18.11
CA VAL A 95 8.83 17.29 -18.08
C VAL A 95 8.19 17.32 -19.47
N ASP A 96 6.87 17.24 -19.50
CA ASP A 96 6.05 17.35 -20.70
C ASP A 96 4.76 18.09 -20.37
N ASP A 97 4.16 18.75 -21.36
CA ASP A 97 2.89 19.45 -21.16
C ASP A 97 1.74 18.46 -21.27
N LYS A 98 1.01 18.26 -20.17
CA LYS A 98 -0.12 17.33 -20.08
C LYS A 98 -1.44 18.09 -19.99
N LEU A 99 -2.47 17.52 -20.60
CA LEU A 99 -3.83 18.02 -20.51
C LEU A 99 -4.55 17.30 -19.36
N ILE A 100 -4.55 17.93 -18.18
CA ILE A 100 -5.22 17.43 -16.98
C ILE A 100 -6.43 18.33 -16.73
N ASN A 101 -7.63 17.77 -16.62
CA ASN A 101 -8.87 18.55 -16.39
C ASN A 101 -9.12 19.73 -17.37
N LYS A 102 -8.68 19.59 -18.63
CA LYS A 102 -8.75 20.62 -19.69
C LYS A 102 -7.82 21.82 -19.46
N VAL A 103 -6.93 21.75 -18.48
CA VAL A 103 -5.86 22.71 -18.25
C VAL A 103 -4.56 22.09 -18.74
N THR A 104 -3.77 22.87 -19.49
CA THR A 104 -2.41 22.46 -19.86
C THR A 104 -1.49 22.79 -18.71
N ALA A 105 -0.92 21.76 -18.10
CA ALA A 105 0.05 21.89 -17.02
C ALA A 105 1.32 21.12 -17.38
N SER A 106 2.48 21.69 -17.05
CA SER A 106 3.74 20.98 -17.18
C SER A 106 3.83 19.93 -16.07
N PHE A 107 3.90 18.67 -16.46
CA PHE A 107 3.90 17.52 -15.56
C PHE A 107 4.91 16.46 -16.03
N LEU A 108 4.93 15.29 -15.39
CA LEU A 108 5.77 14.17 -15.79
C LEU A 108 5.35 13.63 -17.16
N MET A 109 6.33 13.34 -18.00
CA MET A 109 6.15 12.60 -19.23
C MET A 109 5.64 11.19 -18.91
N ASP A 110 4.64 10.72 -19.67
CA ASP A 110 4.06 9.40 -19.47
C ASP A 110 4.93 8.28 -20.04
N SER A 111 4.86 7.10 -19.43
CA SER A 111 5.55 5.88 -19.84
C SER A 111 4.69 4.95 -20.70
N TYR A 112 3.52 5.43 -21.15
CA TYR A 112 2.49 4.56 -21.68
C TYR A 112 2.87 3.86 -22.98
N GLU A 113 3.42 4.60 -23.95
CA GLU A 113 3.75 4.03 -25.26
C GLU A 113 4.94 3.04 -25.18
N GLU A 114 5.88 3.26 -24.26
CA GLU A 114 7.08 2.41 -24.11
C GLU A 114 6.79 1.14 -23.31
N PHE A 115 6.02 1.22 -22.22
CA PHE A 115 5.82 0.09 -21.29
C PHE A 115 4.36 -0.33 -21.16
N SER A 116 3.47 0.59 -20.76
CA SER A 116 2.09 0.24 -20.35
C SER A 116 1.24 -0.32 -21.49
N LYS A 117 1.44 0.16 -22.73
CA LYS A 117 0.72 -0.33 -23.92
C LYS A 117 1.02 -1.80 -24.21
N LYS A 118 2.27 -2.22 -24.05
CA LYS A 118 2.69 -3.61 -24.25
C LYS A 118 2.10 -4.51 -23.16
N ASP A 119 2.11 -4.04 -21.92
CA ASP A 119 1.55 -4.76 -20.77
C ASP A 119 0.04 -4.95 -20.92
N LEU A 120 -0.69 -3.90 -21.35
CA LEU A 120 -2.12 -3.96 -21.63
C LEU A 120 -2.48 -4.89 -22.80
N GLN A 121 -1.55 -5.15 -23.71
CA GLN A 121 -1.77 -6.10 -24.80
C GLN A 121 -1.72 -7.56 -24.33
N ASP A 122 -1.11 -7.85 -23.18
CA ASP A 122 -1.08 -9.18 -22.58
C ASP A 122 -2.51 -9.68 -22.28
N MET A 123 -2.80 -10.92 -22.70
CA MET A 123 -4.07 -11.58 -22.42
C MET A 123 -4.27 -11.85 -20.92
N ASN A 124 -3.16 -11.92 -20.16
CA ASN A 124 -3.19 -12.13 -18.72
C ASN A 124 -3.20 -10.82 -17.91
N PHE A 125 -3.20 -9.65 -18.54
CA PHE A 125 -3.10 -8.35 -17.86
C PHE A 125 -4.07 -8.20 -16.67
N LEU A 126 -5.35 -8.51 -16.88
CA LEU A 126 -6.36 -8.43 -15.82
C LEU A 126 -6.07 -9.42 -14.68
N ASN A 127 -5.66 -10.65 -15.01
CA ASN A 127 -5.31 -11.63 -13.99
C ASN A 127 -4.10 -11.18 -13.19
N ASN A 128 -3.09 -10.58 -13.83
CA ASN A 128 -1.90 -10.06 -13.16
C ASN A 128 -2.24 -8.92 -12.18
N ILE A 129 -3.19 -8.04 -12.52
CA ILE A 129 -3.67 -7.00 -11.59
C ILE A 129 -4.38 -7.63 -10.39
N LEU A 130 -5.27 -8.59 -10.64
CA LEU A 130 -6.02 -9.26 -9.56
C LEU A 130 -5.10 -10.08 -8.65
N ASP A 131 -4.08 -10.72 -9.23
CA ASP A 131 -3.05 -11.46 -8.50
C ASP A 131 -2.20 -10.53 -7.64
N PHE A 132 -1.77 -9.39 -8.20
CA PHE A 132 -1.06 -8.35 -7.46
C PHE A 132 -1.88 -7.86 -6.25
N ALA A 133 -3.16 -7.53 -6.46
CA ALA A 133 -4.05 -7.07 -5.40
C ALA A 133 -4.28 -8.12 -4.30
N ALA A 134 -4.27 -9.41 -4.67
CA ALA A 134 -4.49 -10.50 -3.72
C ALA A 134 -3.22 -10.92 -2.97
N ASN A 135 -2.07 -10.95 -3.64
CA ASN A 135 -0.88 -11.66 -3.17
C ASN A 135 0.37 -10.79 -3.04
N GLU A 136 0.45 -9.64 -3.70
CA GLU A 136 1.69 -8.85 -3.79
C GLU A 136 1.58 -7.44 -3.20
N LYS A 137 0.42 -7.04 -2.68
CA LYS A 137 0.22 -5.70 -2.08
C LYS A 137 1.17 -5.41 -0.91
N ASP A 138 1.60 -6.44 -0.19
CA ASP A 138 2.54 -6.32 0.93
C ASP A 138 3.98 -6.00 0.47
N ASN A 139 4.27 -6.06 -0.83
CA ASN A 139 5.57 -5.69 -1.40
C ASN A 139 5.72 -4.17 -1.60
N ILE A 140 4.65 -3.39 -1.42
CA ILE A 140 4.70 -1.93 -1.53
C ILE A 140 5.51 -1.38 -0.35
N ASN A 141 6.60 -0.69 -0.66
CA ASN A 141 7.49 -0.06 0.32
C ASN A 141 7.38 1.47 0.31
N ASP A 142 8.07 2.10 1.25
CA ASP A 142 8.09 3.57 1.40
C ASP A 142 8.62 4.25 0.14
N GLU A 143 9.66 3.69 -0.51
CA GLU A 143 10.23 4.26 -1.74
C GLU A 143 9.24 4.25 -2.92
N THR A 144 8.41 3.20 -3.00
CA THR A 144 7.33 3.10 -4.00
C THR A 144 6.27 4.16 -3.73
N CYS A 145 5.92 4.38 -2.46
CA CYS A 145 4.96 5.42 -2.08
C CYS A 145 5.49 6.84 -2.36
N GLU A 146 6.76 7.11 -2.06
CA GLU A 146 7.43 8.37 -2.40
C GLU A 146 7.48 8.61 -3.92
N LEU A 147 7.76 7.57 -4.70
CA LEU A 147 7.78 7.67 -6.16
C LEU A 147 6.39 7.93 -6.76
N LEU A 148 5.33 7.44 -6.11
CA LEU A 148 3.94 7.68 -6.49
C LEU A 148 3.41 9.05 -6.07
N GLU A 149 3.99 9.66 -5.04
CA GLU A 149 3.50 10.90 -4.45
C GLU A 149 3.22 12.02 -5.48
N PRO A 150 4.09 12.28 -6.49
CA PRO A 150 3.82 13.30 -7.50
C PRO A 150 2.56 13.02 -8.34
N TYR A 151 2.22 11.75 -8.56
CA TYR A 151 1.02 11.35 -9.30
C TYR A 151 -0.26 11.46 -8.47
N LEU A 152 -0.15 11.34 -7.14
CA LEU A 152 -1.29 11.38 -6.21
C LEU A 152 -1.59 12.80 -5.71
N ARG A 153 -0.57 13.66 -5.61
CA ARG A 153 -0.67 15.02 -5.06
C ARG A 153 -0.59 16.10 -6.13
N PHE A 154 -1.06 15.81 -7.34
CA PHE A 154 -1.26 16.85 -8.34
C PHE A 154 -2.46 17.72 -7.92
N ASP A 155 -2.20 18.62 -6.98
CA ASP A 155 -3.09 19.71 -6.61
C ASP A 155 -2.73 20.91 -7.50
N GLU A 156 -3.72 21.44 -8.23
CA GLU A 156 -3.64 22.80 -8.78
C GLU A 156 -3.63 23.86 -7.66
#